data_AF-A0A950YBE0-F1
#
_entry.id   AF-A0A950YBE0-F1
#
_cell.length_a   1.000
_cell.length_b   1.000
_cell.length_c   1.000
_cell.angle_alpha   90.00
_cell.angle_beta   90.00
_cell.angle_gamma   90.00
#
_symmetry.space_group_name_H-M   'P 1'
#
loop_
_entity.id
_entity.type
_entity.pdbx_description
1 polymer ?
#
loop_
_entity_poly.entity_id
_entity_poly.type
_entity_poly.pdbx_seq_one_letter_code
_entity_poly.pdbx_strand_id
1 'polypeptide(L)'
;MNTTAFVKEAKYEFLKKLRARSFSLSTLGFPLMFYILFGLLMNQSWGPIRMSTYLLATYGTFGVMGVCLFGFGVSLAVERELGWLELKQATPMPPAAYLVAKLVACLLFCLVLFALMLTLAVAFGHVQLSIIEVLQLAAILIAGAIPFGALGLVLGSVA
;
A
#
# COMPACT_ATOMS: atom_id res chain seq x y z
N MET A 1 13.09 -8.65 24.24
CA MET A 1 12.75 -7.82 23.06
C MET A 1 11.25 -7.99 22.80
N ASN A 2 10.42 -7.03 23.21
CA ASN A 2 8.96 -7.20 23.26
C ASN A 2 8.32 -7.04 21.87
N THR A 3 8.09 -8.15 21.19
CA THR A 3 7.31 -8.29 19.94
C THR A 3 5.92 -7.66 20.01
N THR A 4 5.35 -7.56 21.21
CA THR A 4 4.04 -6.94 21.46
C THR A 4 4.01 -5.42 21.23
N ALA A 5 5.14 -4.72 21.37
CA ALA A 5 5.23 -3.29 21.11
C ALA A 5 5.15 -2.98 19.61
N PHE A 6 5.89 -3.74 18.79
CA PHE A 6 5.85 -3.64 17.33
C PHE A 6 4.45 -3.84 16.75
N VAL A 7 3.73 -4.84 17.26
CA VAL A 7 2.37 -5.16 16.78
C VAL A 7 1.39 -4.05 17.14
N LYS A 8 1.49 -3.47 18.36
CA LYS A 8 0.64 -2.36 18.76
C LYS A 8 0.94 -1.10 17.95
N GLU A 9 2.21 -0.79 17.73
CA GLU A 9 2.62 0.37 16.95
C GLU A 9 2.15 0.28 15.49
N ALA A 10 2.36 -0.88 14.84
CA ALA A 10 1.87 -1.14 13.49
C ALA A 10 0.34 -1.03 13.39
N LYS A 11 -0.39 -1.51 14.42
CA LYS A 11 -1.85 -1.40 14.49
C LYS A 11 -2.32 0.05 14.63
N TYR A 12 -1.65 0.85 15.48
CA TYR A 12 -2.02 2.26 15.68
C TYR A 12 -1.70 3.12 14.47
N GLU A 13 -0.56 2.89 13.81
CA GLU A 13 -0.21 3.54 12.55
C GLU A 13 -1.21 3.18 11.44
N PHE A 14 -1.56 1.90 11.31
CA PHE A 14 -2.58 1.45 10.36
C PHE A 14 -3.93 2.13 10.61
N LEU A 15 -4.39 2.18 11.87
CA LEU A 15 -5.65 2.83 12.25
C LEU A 15 -5.61 4.35 12.08
N LYS A 16 -4.46 5.00 12.33
CA LYS A 16 -4.26 6.44 12.13
C LYS A 16 -4.36 6.79 10.64
N LYS A 17 -3.69 6.01 9.79
CA LYS A 17 -3.75 6.14 8.31
C LYS A 17 -5.14 5.88 7.75
N LEU A 18 -5.86 4.88 8.30
CA LEU A 18 -7.23 4.57 7.90
C LEU A 18 -8.23 5.66 8.33
N ARG A 19 -7.99 6.31 9.48
CA ARG A 19 -8.82 7.42 9.98
C ARG A 19 -8.49 8.77 9.34
N ALA A 20 -7.31 8.94 8.77
CA ALA A 20 -6.94 10.11 7.98
C ALA A 20 -7.63 10.07 6.62
N ARG A 21 -8.93 10.42 6.59
CA ARG A 21 -9.81 10.32 5.42
C ARG A 21 -9.19 10.90 4.15
N SER A 22 -8.67 12.13 4.17
CA SER A 22 -8.09 12.75 2.95
C SER A 22 -6.89 11.97 2.39
N PHE A 23 -6.09 11.35 3.25
CA PHE A 23 -4.88 10.63 2.85
C PHE A 23 -5.21 9.26 2.29
N SER A 24 -6.05 8.49 3.00
CA SER A 24 -6.53 7.20 2.53
C SER A 24 -7.36 7.34 1.25
N LEU A 25 -8.12 8.43 1.09
CA LEU A 25 -8.98 8.66 -0.07
C LEU A 25 -8.15 8.92 -1.34
N SER A 26 -7.08 9.70 -1.26
CA SER A 26 -6.26 9.97 -2.45
C SER A 26 -5.41 8.74 -2.82
N THR A 27 -4.72 8.15 -1.83
CA THR A 27 -3.80 7.03 -2.08
C THR A 27 -4.52 5.75 -2.52
N LEU A 28 -5.68 5.44 -1.95
CA LEU A 28 -6.46 4.25 -2.35
C LEU A 28 -7.50 4.58 -3.42
N GLY A 29 -8.10 5.77 -3.38
CA GLY A 29 -9.20 6.13 -4.25
C GLY A 29 -8.79 6.30 -5.70
N PHE A 30 -7.60 6.83 -6.00
CA PHE A 30 -7.14 6.94 -7.40
C PHE A 30 -7.03 5.58 -8.10
N PRO A 31 -6.30 4.59 -7.58
CA PRO A 31 -6.23 3.26 -8.17
C PRO A 31 -7.59 2.57 -8.29
N LEU A 32 -8.43 2.66 -7.26
CA LEU A 32 -9.78 2.08 -7.27
C LEU A 32 -10.68 2.74 -8.32
N MET A 33 -10.66 4.07 -8.40
CA MET A 33 -11.43 4.82 -9.38
C MET A 33 -11.01 4.47 -10.81
N PHE A 34 -9.70 4.39 -11.08
CA PHE A 34 -9.21 3.99 -12.39
C PHE A 34 -9.58 2.55 -12.75
N TYR A 35 -9.52 1.65 -11.78
CA TYR A 35 -10.00 0.28 -12.00
C TYR A 35 -11.50 0.24 -12.31
N ILE A 36 -12.32 1.04 -11.62
CA ILE A 36 -13.76 1.11 -11.92
C ILE A 36 -14.01 1.67 -13.32
N LEU A 37 -13.35 2.76 -13.70
CA LEU A 37 -13.53 3.40 -15.00
C LEU A 37 -13.04 2.52 -16.16
N PHE A 38 -11.83 1.99 -16.05
CA PHE A 38 -11.19 1.31 -17.18
C PHE A 38 -11.33 -0.22 -17.08
N GLY A 39 -11.24 -0.78 -15.88
CA GLY A 39 -11.35 -2.23 -15.63
C GLY A 39 -12.78 -2.76 -15.66
N LEU A 40 -13.76 -1.97 -15.18
CA LEU A 40 -15.16 -2.39 -15.11
C LEU A 40 -16.02 -1.74 -16.21
N LEU A 41 -16.02 -0.41 -16.31
CA LEU A 41 -16.92 0.31 -17.22
C LEU A 41 -16.49 0.22 -18.68
N MET A 42 -15.18 0.27 -18.97
CA MET A 42 -14.63 0.06 -20.32
C MET A 42 -14.10 -1.37 -20.54
N ASN A 43 -14.75 -2.37 -19.96
CA ASN A 43 -14.37 -3.78 -20.10
C ASN A 43 -14.62 -4.29 -21.54
N GLN A 44 -13.76 -3.87 -22.47
CA GLN A 44 -13.71 -4.42 -23.82
C GLN A 44 -12.75 -5.60 -23.81
N SER A 45 -13.23 -6.78 -24.18
CA SER A 45 -12.40 -7.98 -24.32
C SER A 45 -11.49 -7.83 -25.54
N TRP A 46 -10.19 -7.63 -25.32
CA TRP A 46 -9.17 -7.66 -26.38
C TRP A 46 -8.56 -9.07 -26.45
N GLY A 47 -9.17 -9.95 -27.25
CA GLY A 47 -8.68 -11.32 -27.45
C GLY A 47 -8.98 -12.28 -26.27
N PRO A 48 -8.14 -13.33 -26.04
CA PRO A 48 -8.41 -14.35 -25.02
C PRO A 48 -8.18 -13.87 -23.57
N ILE A 49 -7.55 -12.72 -23.37
CA ILE A 49 -7.26 -12.16 -22.05
C ILE A 49 -8.34 -11.14 -21.68
N ARG A 50 -8.99 -11.34 -20.53
CA ARG A 50 -9.96 -10.38 -20.01
C ARG A 50 -9.24 -9.10 -19.59
N MET A 51 -9.68 -7.96 -20.15
CA MET A 51 -9.10 -6.64 -19.87
C MET A 51 -9.15 -6.30 -18.38
N SER A 52 -10.21 -6.71 -17.68
CA SER A 52 -10.35 -6.56 -16.23
C SER A 52 -9.24 -7.24 -15.41
N THR A 53 -8.69 -8.37 -15.87
CA THR A 53 -7.56 -9.06 -15.21
C THR A 53 -6.25 -8.34 -15.47
N TYR A 54 -6.02 -7.90 -16.70
CA TYR A 54 -4.82 -7.14 -17.06
C TYR A 54 -4.76 -5.81 -16.30
N LEU A 55 -5.88 -5.08 -16.27
CA LEU A 55 -5.98 -3.81 -15.55
C LEU A 55 -5.94 -3.98 -14.03
N LEU A 56 -6.33 -5.14 -13.49
CA LEU A 56 -6.15 -5.43 -12.06
C LEU A 56 -4.65 -5.47 -11.72
N ALA A 57 -3.84 -6.10 -12.57
CA ALA A 57 -2.38 -6.13 -12.39
C ALA A 57 -1.77 -4.74 -12.55
N THR A 58 -2.13 -4.00 -13.61
CA THR A 58 -1.59 -2.67 -13.91
C THR A 58 -1.95 -1.63 -12.84
N TYR A 59 -3.23 -1.55 -12.45
CA TYR A 59 -3.64 -0.59 -11.42
C TYR A 59 -3.27 -1.06 -10.01
N GLY A 60 -3.11 -2.38 -9.80
CA GLY A 60 -2.55 -2.93 -8.58
C GLY A 60 -1.11 -2.47 -8.37
N THR A 61 -0.25 -2.57 -9.39
CA THR A 61 1.14 -2.09 -9.28
C THR A 61 1.21 -0.58 -9.12
N PHE A 62 0.41 0.17 -9.89
CA PHE A 62 0.30 1.62 -9.75
C PHE A 62 -0.15 2.03 -8.34
N GLY A 63 -1.14 1.35 -7.78
CA GLY A 63 -1.63 1.60 -6.43
C GLY A 63 -0.59 1.30 -5.35
N VAL A 64 0.13 0.19 -5.48
CA VAL A 64 1.26 -0.14 -4.58
C VAL A 64 2.35 0.93 -4.64
N MET A 65 2.74 1.38 -5.83
CA MET A 65 3.70 2.48 -5.97
C MET A 65 3.20 3.76 -5.29
N GLY A 66 1.92 4.10 -5.48
CA GLY A 66 1.31 5.27 -4.83
C GLY A 66 1.28 5.19 -3.31
N VAL A 67 0.96 4.01 -2.75
CA VAL A 67 1.00 3.75 -1.31
C VAL A 67 2.42 3.89 -0.75
N CYS A 68 3.42 3.33 -1.43
CA CYS A 68 4.80 3.42 -0.96
C CYS A 68 5.35 4.85 -1.00
N LEU A 69 5.18 5.55 -2.13
CA LEU A 69 5.80 6.85 -2.36
C LEU A 69 5.04 8.00 -1.67
N PHE A 70 3.74 8.12 -1.94
CA PHE A 70 2.93 9.19 -1.37
C PHE A 70 2.40 8.81 0.01
N GLY A 71 1.92 7.56 0.14
CA GLY A 71 1.31 7.03 1.37
C GLY A 71 2.28 6.95 2.56
N PHE A 72 3.53 6.55 2.34
CA PHE A 72 4.49 6.38 3.42
C PHE A 72 5.68 7.35 3.33
N GLY A 73 6.17 7.67 2.13
CA GLY A 73 7.26 8.62 1.95
C GLY A 73 6.92 10.05 2.42
N VAL A 74 5.89 10.66 1.85
CA VAL A 74 5.47 12.05 2.21
C VAL A 74 5.06 12.13 3.68
N SER A 75 4.30 11.15 4.17
CA SER A 75 3.87 11.13 5.56
C SER A 75 5.03 10.99 6.56
N LEU A 76 6.15 10.38 6.16
CA LEU A 76 7.35 10.35 7.00
C LEU A 76 8.06 11.72 7.03
N ALA A 77 8.16 12.40 5.89
CA ALA A 77 8.72 13.75 5.82
C ALA A 77 7.94 14.73 6.73
N VAL A 78 6.61 14.69 6.70
CA VAL A 78 5.76 15.53 7.56
C VAL A 78 5.95 15.20 9.05
N GLU A 79 6.03 13.91 9.42
CA GLU A 79 6.28 13.53 10.82
C GLU A 79 7.66 13.98 11.31
N ARG A 80 8.65 14.06 10.41
CA ARG A 80 9.97 14.60 10.70
C ARG A 80 9.91 16.12 10.94
N GLU A 81 9.22 16.87 10.08
CA GLU A 81 9.02 18.32 10.26
C GLU A 81 8.32 18.67 11.59
N LEU A 82 7.45 17.77 12.08
CA LEU A 82 6.77 17.92 13.36
C LEU A 82 7.64 17.57 14.59
N GLY A 83 8.93 17.25 14.41
CA GLY A 83 9.86 16.95 15.51
C GLY A 83 9.63 15.58 16.19
N TRP A 84 8.82 14.69 15.60
CA TRP A 84 8.52 13.39 16.22
C TRP A 84 9.74 12.46 16.33
N LEU A 85 10.76 12.68 15.51
CA LEU A 85 12.05 11.97 15.60
C LEU A 85 12.80 12.33 16.89
N GLU A 86 12.73 13.58 17.35
CA GLU A 86 13.33 14.01 18.63
C GLU A 86 12.56 13.41 19.82
N LEU A 87 11.23 13.34 19.73
CA LEU A 87 10.39 12.69 20.75
C LEU A 87 10.64 11.17 20.85
N LYS A 88 10.92 10.50 19.73
CA LYS A 88 11.27 9.06 19.72
C LYS A 88 12.70 8.78 20.14
N GLN A 89 13.64 9.71 19.96
CA GLN A 89 15.01 9.58 20.50
C GLN A 89 15.05 9.66 22.03
N ALA A 90 14.05 10.26 22.67
CA ALA A 90 13.88 10.22 24.12
C ALA A 90 13.39 8.83 24.64
N THR A 91 12.97 7.93 23.74
CA THR A 91 12.66 6.53 24.07
C THR A 91 13.81 5.62 23.66
N PRO A 92 14.12 4.53 24.40
CA PRO A 92 15.22 3.61 24.11
C PRO A 92 14.90 2.68 22.92
N MET A 93 14.49 3.25 21.79
CA MET A 93 14.16 2.50 20.57
C MET A 93 15.28 2.67 19.53
N PRO A 94 15.85 1.57 19.00
CA PRO A 94 16.82 1.64 17.91
C PRO A 94 16.16 2.26 16.66
N PRO A 95 16.83 3.16 15.93
CA PRO A 95 16.26 3.82 14.74
C PRO A 95 15.83 2.83 13.65
N ALA A 96 16.51 1.68 13.55
CA ALA A 96 16.15 0.60 12.63
C ALA A 96 14.77 -0.03 12.95
N ALA A 97 14.38 -0.10 14.22
CA ALA A 97 13.09 -0.66 14.63
C ALA A 97 11.92 0.17 14.09
N TYR A 98 12.07 1.50 14.08
CA TYR A 98 11.06 2.42 13.56
C TYR A 98 10.89 2.30 12.04
N LEU A 99 12.00 2.22 11.30
CA LEU A 99 11.99 2.05 9.85
C LEU A 99 11.34 0.73 9.44
N VAL A 100 11.69 -0.37 10.12
CA VAL A 100 11.08 -1.69 9.88
C VAL A 100 9.59 -1.69 10.19
N ALA A 101 9.17 -1.08 11.31
CA ALA A 101 7.75 -0.98 11.65
C ALA A 101 6.95 -0.21 10.59
N LYS A 102 7.51 0.88 10.04
CA LYS A 102 6.89 1.62 8.94
C LYS A 102 6.83 0.83 7.64
N LEU A 103 7.91 0.13 7.29
CA LEU A 103 7.92 -0.72 6.11
C LEU A 103 6.84 -1.82 6.20
N VAL A 104 6.73 -2.49 7.36
CA VAL A 104 5.69 -3.49 7.60
C VAL A 104 4.29 -2.89 7.49
N ALA A 105 4.06 -1.71 8.07
CA ALA A 105 2.78 -1.00 7.94
C ALA A 105 2.46 -0.64 6.46
N CYS A 106 3.48 -0.27 5.68
CA CYS A 106 3.35 0.00 4.25
C CYS A 106 2.93 -1.24 3.47
N LEU A 107 3.59 -2.39 3.72
CA LEU A 107 3.25 -3.66 3.08
C LEU A 107 1.82 -4.11 3.42
N LEU A 108 1.38 -3.93 4.68
CA LEU A 108 0.00 -4.21 5.08
C LEU A 108 -1.00 -3.31 4.34
N PHE A 109 -0.68 -2.04 4.14
CA PHE A 109 -1.53 -1.13 3.36
C PHE A 109 -1.60 -1.52 1.88
N CYS A 110 -0.48 -1.96 1.29
CA CYS A 110 -0.43 -2.49 -0.08
C CYS A 110 -1.31 -3.74 -0.22
N LEU A 111 -1.26 -4.65 0.76
CA LEU A 111 -2.12 -5.82 0.82
C LEU A 111 -3.61 -5.45 0.89
N VAL A 112 -3.96 -4.43 1.69
CA VAL A 112 -5.34 -3.95 1.79
C VAL A 112 -5.82 -3.32 0.49
N LEU A 113 -4.98 -2.50 -0.17
CA LEU A 113 -5.29 -1.96 -1.49
C LEU A 113 -5.53 -3.10 -2.50
N PHE A 114 -4.64 -4.09 -2.54
CA PHE A 114 -4.78 -5.23 -3.43
C PHE A 114 -6.06 -6.02 -3.15
N ALA A 115 -6.37 -6.28 -1.87
CA ALA A 115 -7.60 -6.98 -1.48
C ALA A 115 -8.85 -6.21 -1.92
N LEU A 116 -8.89 -4.88 -1.77
CA LEU A 116 -10.00 -4.05 -2.24
C LEU A 116 -10.15 -4.06 -3.77
N MET A 117 -9.05 -4.05 -4.50
CA MET A 117 -9.11 -4.16 -5.96
C MET A 117 -9.56 -5.55 -6.40
N LEU A 118 -9.09 -6.60 -5.73
CA LEU A 118 -9.51 -7.98 -5.99
C LEU A 118 -11.00 -8.19 -5.71
N THR A 119 -11.54 -7.64 -4.62
CA THR A 119 -12.98 -7.75 -4.34
C THR A 119 -13.81 -7.05 -5.41
N LEU A 120 -13.40 -5.87 -5.89
CA LEU A 120 -14.06 -5.20 -7.02
C LEU A 120 -13.95 -6.02 -8.31
N ALA A 121 -12.78 -6.60 -8.59
CA ALA A 121 -12.54 -7.41 -9.78
C ALA A 121 -13.40 -8.68 -9.84
N VAL A 122 -13.56 -9.36 -8.71
CA VAL A 122 -14.36 -10.58 -8.60
C VAL A 122 -15.86 -10.25 -8.57
N ALA A 123 -16.27 -9.24 -7.80
CA ALA A 123 -17.68 -8.90 -7.62
C ALA A 123 -18.30 -8.25 -8.87
N PHE A 124 -17.58 -7.35 -9.53
CA PHE A 124 -18.11 -6.54 -10.64
C PHE A 124 -17.43 -6.82 -11.97
N GLY A 125 -16.15 -7.24 -11.97
CA GLY A 125 -15.39 -7.51 -13.19
C GLY A 125 -15.52 -8.95 -13.71
N HIS A 126 -16.24 -9.80 -12.97
CA HIS A 126 -16.36 -11.25 -13.19
C HIS A 126 -15.01 -11.92 -13.49
N VAL A 127 -13.94 -11.43 -12.85
CA VAL A 127 -12.59 -11.95 -13.04
C VAL A 127 -12.51 -13.34 -12.41
N GLN A 128 -12.25 -14.35 -13.24
CA GLN A 128 -12.00 -15.71 -12.80
C GLN A 128 -10.51 -15.90 -12.63
N LEU A 129 -10.02 -15.72 -11.41
CA LEU A 129 -8.63 -16.02 -11.04
C LEU A 129 -8.61 -17.25 -10.14
N SER A 130 -7.67 -18.15 -10.40
CA SER A 130 -7.32 -19.22 -9.48
C SER A 130 -6.68 -18.65 -8.22
N ILE A 131 -6.84 -19.34 -7.09
CA ILE A 131 -6.19 -18.98 -5.81
C ILE A 131 -4.67 -18.85 -5.98
N ILE A 132 -4.08 -19.69 -6.84
CA ILE A 132 -2.64 -19.65 -7.14
C ILE A 132 -2.26 -18.36 -7.86
N GLU A 133 -3.05 -17.90 -8.82
CA GLU A 133 -2.79 -16.67 -9.57
C GLU A 133 -2.93 -15.44 -8.67
N VAL A 134 -3.92 -15.44 -7.77
CA VAL A 134 -4.08 -14.38 -6.76
C VAL A 134 -2.85 -14.32 -5.84
N LEU A 135 -2.37 -15.46 -5.37
CA LEU A 135 -1.17 -15.53 -4.51
C LEU A 135 0.08 -15.08 -5.26
N GLN A 136 0.25 -15.47 -6.52
CA GLN A 136 1.35 -15.02 -7.36
C GLN A 136 1.32 -13.51 -7.56
N LEU A 137 0.15 -12.94 -7.88
CA LEU A 137 0.00 -11.49 -8.06
C LEU A 137 0.29 -10.74 -6.76
N ALA A 138 -0.23 -11.22 -5.64
CA ALA A 138 0.06 -10.66 -4.31
C ALA A 138 1.56 -10.71 -3.99
N ALA A 139 2.22 -11.84 -4.26
CA ALA A 139 3.65 -12.00 -4.03
C ALA A 139 4.48 -11.02 -4.87
N ILE A 140 4.15 -10.85 -6.16
CA ILE A 140 4.81 -9.89 -7.05
C ILE A 140 4.61 -8.45 -6.56
N LEU A 141 3.38 -8.11 -6.15
CA LEU A 141 3.06 -6.77 -5.64
C LEU A 141 3.82 -6.47 -4.35
N ILE A 142 3.89 -7.41 -3.41
CA ILE A 142 4.65 -7.27 -2.17
C ILE A 142 6.15 -7.17 -2.46
N ALA A 143 6.67 -8.02 -3.34
CA ALA A 143 8.06 -7.99 -3.74
C ALA A 143 8.44 -6.64 -4.36
N GLY A 144 7.55 -6.05 -5.17
CA GLY A 144 7.70 -4.69 -5.70
C GLY A 144 7.54 -3.60 -4.63
N ALA A 145 6.66 -3.79 -3.65
CA ALA A 145 6.46 -2.81 -2.57
C ALA A 145 7.70 -2.63 -1.69
N ILE A 146 8.56 -3.65 -1.56
CA ILE A 146 9.80 -3.57 -0.76
C ILE A 146 10.77 -2.49 -1.27
N PRO A 147 11.24 -2.51 -2.54
CA PRO A 147 12.14 -1.46 -3.05
C PRO A 147 11.45 -0.10 -3.12
N PHE A 148 10.18 -0.01 -3.50
CA PHE A 148 9.45 1.27 -3.50
C PHE A 148 9.25 1.83 -2.09
N GLY A 149 8.99 0.97 -1.11
CA GLY A 149 8.88 1.33 0.29
C GLY A 149 10.23 1.81 0.84
N ALA A 150 11.32 1.12 0.52
CA ALA A 150 12.66 1.55 0.87
C ALA A 150 12.99 2.92 0.26
N LEU A 151 12.67 3.14 -1.02
CA LEU A 151 12.82 4.46 -1.66
C LEU A 151 11.98 5.54 -0.99
N GLY A 152 10.72 5.26 -0.66
CA GLY A 152 9.85 6.19 0.05
C GLY A 152 10.42 6.57 1.43
N LEU A 153 11.01 5.60 2.15
CA LEU A 153 11.66 5.84 3.43
C LEU A 153 12.95 6.68 3.28
N VAL A 154 13.78 6.40 2.27
CA VAL A 154 14.99 7.18 1.98
C VAL A 154 14.61 8.63 1.64
N LEU A 155 13.65 8.82 0.73
CA LEU A 155 13.18 10.15 0.34
C LEU A 155 12.61 10.92 1.54
N GLY A 156 11.78 10.28 2.38
CA GLY A 156 11.26 10.89 3.59
C GLY A 156 12.29 11.10 4.70
N SER A 157 13.50 10.54 4.58
CA SER A 157 14.60 10.75 5.54
C SER A 157 15.56 11.87 5.12
N VAL A 158 15.67 12.14 3.82
CA VAL A 158 16.57 13.15 3.23
C VAL A 158 15.86 14.48 3.00
N ALA A 159 14.55 14.48 2.76
CA ALA A 159 13.70 15.67 2.74
C ALA A 159 13.56 16.29 4.13
#